data_AF-A0A349LYK7-F1
#
_entry.id   AF-A0A349LYK7-F1
#
_cell.length_a   1.000
_cell.length_b   1.000
_cell.length_c   1.000
_cell.angle_alpha   90.00
_cell.angle_beta   90.00
_cell.angle_gamma   90.00
#
_symmetry.space_group_name_H-M   'P 1'
#
loop_
_entity.id
_entity.type
_entity.pdbx_description
1 polymer ?
#
loop_
_entity_poly.entity_id
_entity_poly.type
_entity_poly.pdbx_seq_one_letter_code
_entity_poly.pdbx_strand_id
1 'polypeptide(L)'
;MSIVTSIIDALRKFGSATQQSAVRRQDQQLEGKTVVERSRKVARSELGQAEGIVATIEPEPETITLLEESILEQIANNAALADGFAKAFLGRSLSNNIVDDLDSAFFAWAVAADKRGFNSDDVIEIAGAAFGSFCVETLDMRWVRITGQFGEALAIQGRFKDFRGYPYHSISKRIDAEEHGFFKPIYVSLQNASKGDLKVPNAT
;
A
#
# COMPACT_ATOMS: atom_id res chain seq x y z
N MET A 1 17.77 0.10 -18.98
CA MET A 1 17.72 0.72 -17.64
C MET A 1 17.09 -0.29 -16.71
N SER A 2 17.83 -0.75 -15.71
CA SER A 2 17.34 -1.72 -14.73
C SER A 2 16.41 -1.01 -13.75
N ILE A 3 15.11 -1.30 -13.83
CA ILE A 3 14.12 -0.79 -12.89
C ILE A 3 14.33 -1.50 -11.55
N VAL A 4 14.81 -0.76 -10.55
CA VAL A 4 14.92 -1.23 -9.17
C VAL A 4 13.53 -1.14 -8.53
N THR A 5 12.80 -2.26 -8.52
CA THR A 5 11.51 -2.34 -7.83
C THR A 5 11.75 -2.48 -6.32
N SER A 6 11.55 -1.41 -5.57
CA SER A 6 11.61 -1.44 -4.11
C SER A 6 10.30 -1.97 -3.53
N ILE A 7 10.34 -3.15 -2.92
CA ILE A 7 9.18 -3.71 -2.21
C ILE A 7 9.27 -3.29 -0.75
N ILE A 8 8.40 -2.36 -0.35
CA ILE A 8 8.33 -1.85 1.02
C ILE A 8 7.26 -2.63 1.79
N ASP A 9 7.67 -3.38 2.81
CA ASP A 9 6.75 -3.86 3.84
C ASP A 9 6.97 -3.05 5.13
N ALA A 10 5.95 -2.30 5.52
CA ALA A 10 6.03 -1.33 6.60
C ALA A 10 5.73 -2.00 7.95
N LEU A 11 6.61 -1.78 8.93
CA LEU A 11 6.58 -2.35 10.28
C LEU A 11 5.93 -1.40 11.28
N ARG A 12 5.15 -1.97 12.20
CA ARG A 12 4.50 -1.23 13.31
C ARG A 12 5.40 -1.03 14.54
N LYS A 13 6.27 -2.01 14.85
CA LYS A 13 7.23 -1.97 15.98
C LYS A 13 8.35 -3.01 15.78
N PHE A 14 9.59 -2.70 16.17
CA PHE A 14 10.73 -3.62 16.05
C PHE A 14 10.74 -4.67 17.15
N GLY A 15 11.10 -5.92 16.81
CA GLY A 15 11.24 -7.02 17.76
C GLY A 15 9.94 -7.72 18.18
N SER A 16 8.80 -7.38 17.58
CA SER A 16 7.51 -8.04 17.83
C SER A 16 7.16 -9.09 16.77
N ALA A 17 6.15 -9.94 17.04
CA ALA A 17 5.61 -10.91 16.07
C ALA A 17 5.31 -10.31 14.68
N THR A 18 4.98 -9.01 14.64
CA THR A 18 4.78 -8.21 13.42
C THR A 18 6.01 -8.04 12.52
N GLN A 19 7.24 -8.26 13.03
CA GLN A 19 8.44 -8.24 12.21
C GLN A 19 8.63 -9.56 11.44
N GLN A 20 8.36 -10.70 12.08
CA GLN A 20 8.44 -12.00 11.43
C GLN A 20 7.36 -12.15 10.36
N SER A 21 6.16 -11.65 10.62
CA SER A 21 5.08 -11.64 9.63
C SER A 21 5.40 -10.75 8.43
N ALA A 22 6.01 -9.58 8.64
CA ALA A 22 6.47 -8.70 7.56
C ALA A 22 7.59 -9.30 6.72
N VAL A 23 8.58 -9.95 7.35
CA VAL A 23 9.62 -10.71 6.63
C VAL A 23 8.98 -11.82 5.80
N ARG A 24 8.08 -12.61 6.41
CA ARG A 24 7.39 -13.72 5.73
C ARG A 24 6.57 -13.25 4.52
N ARG A 25 5.86 -12.14 4.62
CA ARG A 25 5.12 -11.56 3.48
C ARG A 25 6.04 -11.04 2.39
N GLN A 26 7.15 -10.40 2.79
CA GLN A 26 8.14 -9.96 1.83
C GLN A 26 8.74 -11.18 1.12
N ASP A 27 9.06 -12.25 1.84
CA ASP A 27 9.53 -13.51 1.26
C ASP A 27 8.51 -14.11 0.28
N GLN A 28 7.23 -14.18 0.65
CA GLN A 28 6.15 -14.61 -0.25
C GLN A 28 6.06 -13.73 -1.49
N GLN A 29 6.25 -12.42 -1.37
CA GLN A 29 6.21 -11.50 -2.51
C GLN A 29 7.47 -11.56 -3.40
N LEU A 30 8.56 -12.08 -2.85
CA LEU A 30 9.85 -12.28 -3.51
C LEU A 30 10.01 -13.71 -4.03
N GLU A 31 9.04 -14.59 -3.80
CA GLU A 31 9.07 -15.96 -4.33
C GLU A 31 9.17 -15.92 -5.86
N GLY A 32 10.16 -16.63 -6.41
CA GLY A 32 10.45 -16.64 -7.84
C GLY A 32 11.25 -15.43 -8.36
N LYS A 33 11.65 -14.47 -7.49
CA LYS A 33 12.39 -13.26 -7.88
C LYS A 33 13.85 -13.32 -7.46
N THR A 34 14.73 -12.77 -8.28
CA THR A 34 16.15 -12.59 -7.90
C THR A 34 16.31 -11.38 -6.99
N VAL A 35 16.63 -11.61 -5.72
CA VAL A 35 16.89 -10.54 -4.73
C VAL A 35 18.35 -10.10 -4.82
N VAL A 36 18.56 -8.83 -5.16
CA VAL A 36 19.88 -8.20 -5.26
C VAL A 36 20.35 -7.70 -3.89
N GLU A 37 19.45 -7.05 -3.13
CA GLU A 37 19.79 -6.48 -1.83
C GLU A 37 18.57 -6.52 -0.91
N ARG A 38 18.80 -6.71 0.40
CA ARG A 38 17.81 -6.41 1.45
C ARG A 38 18.40 -5.46 2.46
N SER A 39 17.67 -4.39 2.75
CA SER A 39 18.07 -3.40 3.73
C SER A 39 16.89 -2.99 4.62
N ARG A 40 17.21 -2.48 5.81
CA ARG A 40 16.22 -1.84 6.68
C ARG A 40 16.19 -0.36 6.35
N LYS A 41 14.99 0.20 6.19
CA LYS A 41 14.82 1.61 5.90
C LYS A 41 13.93 2.27 6.95
N VAL A 42 14.37 3.43 7.42
CA VAL A 42 13.59 4.31 8.28
C VAL A 42 13.13 5.48 7.43
N ALA A 43 11.81 5.63 7.30
CA ALA A 43 11.15 6.74 6.65
C ALA A 43 10.63 7.71 7.71
N ARG A 44 10.81 9.02 7.47
CA ARG A 44 10.31 10.09 8.33
C ARG A 44 9.41 11.02 7.54
N SER A 45 8.31 11.43 8.14
CA SER A 45 7.31 12.35 7.61
C SER A 45 6.73 13.23 8.71
N GLU A 46 5.91 14.21 8.32
CA GLU A 46 5.10 15.02 9.25
C GLU A 46 4.10 14.17 10.05
N LEU A 47 3.69 13.00 9.51
CA LEU A 47 2.82 12.05 10.20
C LEU A 47 3.59 11.13 11.17
N GLY A 48 4.92 11.19 11.19
CA GLY A 48 5.77 10.42 12.09
C GLY A 48 6.84 9.59 11.38
N GLN A 49 7.36 8.60 12.12
CA GLN A 49 8.39 7.67 11.65
C GLN A 49 7.74 6.33 11.29
N ALA A 50 8.12 5.79 10.14
CA ALA A 50 7.81 4.43 9.73
C ALA A 50 9.12 3.70 9.46
N GLU A 51 9.17 2.45 9.83
CA GLU A 51 10.34 1.61 9.59
C GLU A 51 9.88 0.42 8.77
N GLY A 52 10.72 -0.05 7.85
CA GLY A 52 10.34 -1.11 6.93
C GLY A 52 11.53 -1.91 6.45
N ILE A 53 11.25 -3.06 5.88
CA ILE A 53 12.26 -3.86 5.18
C ILE A 53 12.07 -3.59 3.69
N VAL A 54 13.17 -3.28 3.02
CA VAL A 54 13.21 -3.02 1.59
C VAL A 54 14.02 -4.12 0.93
N ALA A 55 13.44 -4.73 -0.09
CA ALA A 55 14.16 -5.63 -0.97
C ALA A 55 14.28 -4.98 -2.36
N THR A 56 15.49 -5.01 -2.89
CA THR A 56 15.83 -4.67 -4.27
C THR A 56 15.92 -5.97 -5.05
N ILE A 57 15.19 -6.06 -6.15
CA ILE A 57 15.17 -7.23 -7.04
C ILE A 57 15.74 -6.89 -8.41
N GLU A 58 16.13 -7.92 -9.17
CA GLU A 58 16.39 -7.74 -10.59
C GLU A 58 15.11 -7.27 -11.30
N PRO A 59 15.23 -6.38 -12.31
CA PRO A 59 14.09 -5.90 -13.05
C PRO A 59 13.46 -7.04 -13.84
N GLU A 60 12.16 -7.23 -13.67
CA GLU A 60 11.37 -8.13 -14.49
C GLU A 60 10.65 -7.34 -15.58
N PRO A 61 10.43 -7.92 -16.78
CA PRO A 61 9.62 -7.28 -17.80
C PRO A 61 8.20 -7.05 -17.28
N GLU A 62 7.77 -5.80 -17.30
CA GLU A 62 6.42 -5.39 -16.93
C GLU A 62 5.89 -4.37 -17.93
N THR A 63 4.58 -4.40 -18.17
CA THR A 63 3.89 -3.42 -18.98
C THR A 63 3.07 -2.53 -18.07
N ILE A 64 3.28 -1.22 -18.19
CA ILE A 64 2.54 -0.22 -17.43
C ILE A 64 1.61 0.51 -18.39
N THR A 65 0.32 0.41 -18.15
CA THR A 65 -0.71 1.10 -18.93
C THR A 65 -1.49 2.07 -18.05
N LEU A 66 -1.90 3.19 -18.63
CA LEU A 66 -2.85 4.09 -17.98
C LEU A 66 -4.20 3.39 -17.90
N LEU A 67 -4.94 3.66 -16.81
CA LEU A 67 -6.28 3.12 -16.66
C LEU A 67 -7.26 3.83 -17.60
N GLU A 68 -8.22 3.06 -18.09
CA GLU A 68 -9.40 3.58 -18.78
C GLU A 68 -10.28 4.37 -17.81
N GLU A 69 -11.02 5.33 -18.34
CA GLU A 69 -11.90 6.21 -17.56
C GLU A 69 -12.95 5.43 -16.76
N SER A 70 -13.51 4.36 -17.33
CA SER A 70 -14.46 3.47 -16.67
C SER A 70 -13.92 2.83 -15.39
N ILE A 71 -12.62 2.50 -15.35
CA ILE A 71 -11.97 1.92 -14.17
C ILE A 71 -11.69 3.02 -13.15
N LEU A 72 -11.26 4.19 -13.59
CA LEU A 72 -11.07 5.34 -12.70
C LEU A 72 -12.37 5.75 -12.01
N GLU A 73 -13.50 5.71 -12.73
CA GLU A 73 -14.83 5.91 -12.16
C GLU A 73 -15.19 4.85 -11.12
N GLN A 74 -14.90 3.57 -11.38
CA GLN A 74 -15.11 2.50 -10.39
C GLN A 74 -14.28 2.72 -9.12
N ILE A 75 -13.01 3.09 -9.27
CA ILE A 75 -12.14 3.43 -8.14
C ILE A 75 -12.74 4.61 -7.36
N ALA A 76 -13.17 5.68 -8.05
CA ALA A 76 -13.77 6.84 -7.40
C ALA A 76 -15.06 6.48 -6.66
N ASN A 77 -15.91 5.63 -7.25
CA ASN A 77 -17.14 5.14 -6.62
C ASN A 77 -16.84 4.32 -5.36
N ASN A 78 -15.85 3.41 -5.41
CA ASN A 78 -15.43 2.61 -4.26
C ASN A 78 -14.83 3.51 -3.16
N ALA A 79 -14.04 4.51 -3.52
CA ALA A 79 -13.48 5.48 -2.57
C ALA A 79 -14.58 6.28 -1.86
N ALA A 80 -15.66 6.65 -2.57
CA ALA A 80 -16.79 7.39 -1.99
C ALA A 80 -17.55 6.58 -0.91
N LEU A 81 -17.48 5.25 -0.93
CA LEU A 81 -18.09 4.39 0.08
C LEU A 81 -17.33 4.40 1.42
N ALA A 82 -16.10 4.93 1.47
CA ALA A 82 -15.27 4.89 2.66
C ALA A 82 -15.87 5.66 3.85
N ASP A 83 -16.64 6.72 3.60
CA ASP A 83 -17.35 7.43 4.66
C ASP A 83 -18.47 6.58 5.28
N GLY A 84 -19.18 5.81 4.44
CA GLY A 84 -20.18 4.84 4.90
C GLY A 84 -19.55 3.72 5.74
N PHE A 85 -18.40 3.21 5.29
CA PHE A 85 -17.60 2.24 6.05
C PHE A 85 -17.13 2.79 7.40
N ALA A 86 -16.60 4.03 7.42
CA ALA A 86 -16.20 4.70 8.66
C ALA A 86 -17.39 4.90 9.61
N LYS A 87 -18.55 5.36 9.11
CA LYS A 87 -19.77 5.47 9.92
C LYS A 87 -20.20 4.13 10.50
N ALA A 88 -20.11 3.06 9.71
CA ALA A 88 -20.47 1.73 10.15
C ALA A 88 -19.57 1.27 11.31
N PHE A 89 -18.26 1.48 11.27
CA PHE A 89 -17.38 0.90 12.31
C PHE A 89 -16.90 1.86 13.39
N LEU A 90 -16.92 3.17 13.11
CA LEU A 90 -16.49 4.22 14.04
C LEU A 90 -17.66 5.05 14.60
N GLY A 91 -18.86 4.94 14.03
CA GLY A 91 -20.02 5.75 14.41
C GLY A 91 -19.89 7.23 14.01
N ARG A 92 -18.92 7.57 13.17
CA ARG A 92 -18.66 8.94 12.67
C ARG A 92 -18.12 8.92 11.25
N SER A 93 -18.22 10.06 10.57
CA SER A 93 -17.59 10.29 9.27
C SER A 93 -16.07 10.31 9.34
N LEU A 94 -15.45 10.12 8.16
CA LEU A 94 -14.03 10.35 7.97
C LEU A 94 -13.69 11.82 8.27
N SER A 95 -12.55 12.04 8.92
CA SER A 95 -11.97 13.34 9.20
C SER A 95 -10.90 13.68 8.16
N ASN A 96 -10.26 14.85 8.32
CA ASN A 96 -9.11 15.24 7.50
C ASN A 96 -7.89 14.31 7.70
N ASN A 97 -7.88 13.46 8.73
CA ASN A 97 -6.85 12.46 8.95
C ASN A 97 -7.32 11.08 8.48
N ILE A 98 -7.54 10.98 7.17
CA ILE A 98 -8.11 9.78 6.54
C ILE A 98 -7.29 8.51 6.84
N VAL A 99 -5.97 8.63 6.96
CA VAL A 99 -5.08 7.50 7.19
C VAL A 99 -5.33 6.86 8.56
N ASP A 100 -5.38 7.67 9.63
CA ASP A 100 -5.64 7.17 10.98
C ASP A 100 -7.10 6.68 11.13
N ASP A 101 -8.03 7.31 10.42
CA ASP A 101 -9.44 6.88 10.40
C ASP A 101 -9.63 5.55 9.65
N LEU A 102 -8.97 5.34 8.52
CA LEU A 102 -8.99 4.07 7.79
C LEU A 102 -8.35 2.95 8.62
N ASP A 103 -7.21 3.21 9.29
CA ASP A 103 -6.59 2.24 10.20
C ASP A 103 -7.55 1.86 11.35
N SER A 104 -8.26 2.85 11.92
CA SER A 104 -9.22 2.63 13.00
C SER A 104 -10.46 1.87 12.52
N ALA A 105 -11.03 2.24 11.38
CA ALA A 105 -12.21 1.61 10.80
C ALA A 105 -11.91 0.17 10.38
N PHE A 106 -10.76 -0.06 9.73
CA PHE A 106 -10.30 -1.39 9.35
C PHE A 106 -10.13 -2.29 10.58
N PHE A 107 -9.47 -1.79 11.63
CA PHE A 107 -9.33 -2.56 12.87
C PHE A 107 -10.69 -2.90 13.50
N ALA A 108 -11.58 -1.91 13.60
CA ALA A 108 -12.92 -2.10 14.15
C ALA A 108 -13.74 -3.12 13.33
N TRP A 109 -13.66 -3.08 12.00
CA TRP A 109 -14.26 -4.10 11.13
C TRP A 109 -13.64 -5.47 11.36
N ALA A 110 -12.31 -5.57 11.42
CA ALA A 110 -11.60 -6.85 11.56
C ALA A 110 -11.98 -7.59 12.85
N VAL A 111 -12.14 -6.87 13.97
CA VAL A 111 -12.48 -7.46 15.28
C VAL A 111 -13.99 -7.50 15.58
N ALA A 112 -14.82 -6.84 14.77
CA ALA A 112 -16.27 -6.83 15.00
C ALA A 112 -16.87 -8.23 14.85
N ALA A 113 -17.74 -8.59 15.79
CA ALA A 113 -18.55 -9.80 15.70
C ALA A 113 -19.59 -9.72 14.56
N ASP A 114 -20.17 -8.53 14.36
CA ASP A 114 -21.05 -8.22 13.24
C ASP A 114 -20.30 -7.37 12.20
N LYS A 115 -20.11 -7.94 11.00
CA LYS A 115 -19.45 -7.27 9.87
C LYS A 115 -20.37 -6.31 9.12
N ARG A 116 -21.63 -6.13 9.54
CA ARG A 116 -22.58 -5.15 9.00
C ARG A 116 -22.74 -5.22 7.48
N GLY A 117 -22.63 -6.44 6.94
CA GLY A 117 -22.73 -6.70 5.50
C GLY A 117 -21.43 -6.50 4.70
N PHE A 118 -20.34 -6.02 5.30
CA PHE A 118 -19.05 -5.85 4.62
C PHE A 118 -18.24 -7.15 4.66
N ASN A 119 -18.01 -7.74 3.48
CA ASN A 119 -17.07 -8.86 3.34
C ASN A 119 -15.63 -8.35 3.10
N SER A 120 -14.66 -9.27 3.01
CA SER A 120 -13.25 -8.91 2.80
C SER A 120 -13.02 -8.19 1.47
N ASP A 121 -13.68 -8.61 0.39
CA ASP A 121 -13.55 -8.00 -0.94
C ASP A 121 -14.09 -6.56 -0.93
N ASP A 122 -15.22 -6.32 -0.27
CA ASP A 122 -15.77 -4.97 -0.10
C ASP A 122 -14.76 -4.07 0.62
N VAL A 123 -14.11 -4.57 1.68
CA VAL A 123 -13.13 -3.79 2.43
C VAL A 123 -11.85 -3.54 1.63
N ILE A 124 -11.39 -4.53 0.85
CA ILE A 124 -10.25 -4.36 -0.07
C ILE A 124 -10.56 -3.25 -1.08
N GLU A 125 -11.75 -3.30 -1.69
CA GLU A 125 -12.15 -2.35 -2.70
C GLU A 125 -12.31 -0.94 -2.14
N ILE A 126 -13.05 -0.80 -1.04
CA ILE A 126 -13.36 0.50 -0.42
C ILE A 126 -12.09 1.13 0.16
N ALA A 127 -11.38 0.41 1.03
CA ALA A 127 -10.22 0.96 1.69
C ALA A 127 -9.03 1.12 0.73
N GLY A 128 -8.91 0.25 -0.28
CA GLY A 128 -7.87 0.31 -1.31
C GLY A 128 -8.06 1.51 -2.22
N ALA A 129 -9.29 1.73 -2.69
CA ALA A 129 -9.63 2.89 -3.49
C ALA A 129 -9.47 4.20 -2.73
N ALA A 130 -9.97 4.27 -1.49
CA ALA A 130 -9.87 5.47 -0.66
C ALA A 130 -8.43 5.84 -0.31
N PHE A 131 -7.64 4.85 0.14
CA PHE A 131 -6.24 5.08 0.46
C PHE A 131 -5.40 5.42 -0.78
N GLY A 132 -5.64 4.72 -1.90
CA GLY A 132 -4.97 5.00 -3.16
C GLY A 132 -5.29 6.40 -3.70
N SER A 133 -6.56 6.80 -3.65
CA SER A 133 -6.99 8.14 -4.06
C SER A 133 -6.36 9.23 -3.20
N PHE A 134 -6.32 9.04 -1.88
CA PHE A 134 -5.59 9.94 -0.98
C PHE A 134 -4.10 10.07 -1.35
N CYS A 135 -3.43 8.96 -1.67
CA CYS A 135 -2.02 8.99 -2.10
C CYS A 135 -1.85 9.69 -3.46
N VAL A 136 -2.78 9.49 -4.40
CA VAL A 136 -2.79 10.18 -5.71
C VAL A 136 -2.88 11.69 -5.52
N GLU A 137 -3.78 12.15 -4.67
CA GLU A 137 -4.01 13.57 -4.40
C GLU A 137 -2.85 14.23 -3.64
N THR A 138 -2.26 13.53 -2.66
CA THR A 138 -1.29 14.13 -1.73
C THR A 138 0.18 13.93 -2.13
N LEU A 139 0.49 12.90 -2.93
CA LEU A 139 1.86 12.53 -3.29
C LEU A 139 2.14 12.66 -4.80
N ASP A 140 1.24 13.31 -5.54
CA ASP A 140 1.33 13.52 -6.99
C ASP A 140 1.59 12.21 -7.76
N MET A 141 0.70 11.24 -7.50
CA MET A 141 0.72 9.94 -8.14
C MET A 141 -0.38 9.84 -9.20
N ARG A 142 -0.44 8.72 -9.90
CA ARG A 142 -1.53 8.36 -10.81
C ARG A 142 -1.80 6.87 -10.73
N TRP A 143 -3.05 6.50 -10.98
CA TRP A 143 -3.43 5.11 -11.13
C TRP A 143 -2.90 4.52 -12.44
N VAL A 144 -2.40 3.30 -12.37
CA VAL A 144 -1.87 2.54 -13.50
C VAL A 144 -2.25 1.06 -13.35
N ARG A 145 -2.31 0.37 -14.48
CA ARG A 145 -2.38 -1.09 -14.55
C ARG A 145 -0.99 -1.62 -14.85
N ILE A 146 -0.51 -2.51 -13.99
CA ILE A 146 0.78 -3.18 -14.15
C ILE A 146 0.50 -4.63 -14.52
N THR A 147 1.00 -5.05 -15.68
CA THR A 147 0.93 -6.43 -16.14
C THR A 147 2.34 -7.01 -16.17
N GLY A 148 2.58 -8.06 -15.40
CA GLY A 148 3.85 -8.76 -15.35
C GLY A 148 3.66 -10.28 -15.46
N GLN A 149 4.75 -11.02 -15.25
CA GLN A 149 4.72 -12.50 -15.33
C GLN A 149 3.83 -13.18 -14.27
N PHE A 150 3.51 -12.47 -13.18
CA PHE A 150 2.67 -12.95 -12.09
C PHE A 150 1.21 -12.49 -12.19
N GLY A 151 0.82 -11.89 -13.33
CA GLY A 151 -0.53 -11.40 -13.57
C GLY A 151 -0.62 -9.89 -13.59
N GLU A 152 -1.82 -9.39 -13.32
CA GLU A 152 -2.17 -7.98 -13.40
C GLU A 152 -2.47 -7.40 -12.02
N ALA A 153 -2.04 -6.16 -11.78
CA ALA A 153 -2.36 -5.43 -10.56
C ALA A 153 -2.69 -3.96 -10.85
N LEU A 154 -3.70 -3.45 -10.14
CA LEU A 154 -3.93 -2.01 -10.03
C LEU A 154 -2.96 -1.41 -9.02
N ALA A 155 -2.27 -0.36 -9.44
CA ALA A 155 -1.24 0.30 -8.65
C ALA A 155 -1.34 1.82 -8.78
N ILE A 156 -0.68 2.51 -7.86
CA ILE A 156 -0.40 3.93 -7.96
C ILE A 156 1.09 4.12 -8.26
N GLN A 157 1.41 5.01 -9.19
CA GLN A 157 2.78 5.32 -9.60
C GLN A 157 3.03 6.83 -9.46
N GLY A 158 4.20 7.21 -8.95
CA GLY A 158 4.64 8.61 -8.94
C GLY A 158 4.70 9.19 -10.37
N ARG A 159 4.21 10.41 -10.58
CA ARG A 159 4.19 11.01 -11.93
C ARG A 159 5.58 11.34 -12.46
N PHE A 160 6.47 11.77 -11.58
CA PHE A 160 7.80 12.29 -11.93
C PHE A 160 8.96 11.45 -11.39
N LYS A 161 8.68 10.46 -10.54
CA LYS A 161 9.69 9.59 -9.93
C LYS A 161 9.22 8.14 -9.98
N ASP A 162 10.16 7.23 -10.14
CA ASP A 162 9.87 5.80 -10.27
C ASP A 162 9.71 5.14 -8.89
N PHE A 163 8.56 5.38 -8.27
CA PHE A 163 8.11 4.69 -7.06
C PHE A 163 6.62 4.36 -7.18
N ARG A 164 6.21 3.28 -6.51
CA ARG A 164 4.87 2.71 -6.68
C ARG A 164 4.29 2.21 -5.36
N GLY A 165 2.97 2.21 -5.28
CA GLY A 165 2.20 1.61 -4.21
C GLY A 165 1.13 0.68 -4.79
N TYR A 166 0.72 -0.32 -4.00
CA TYR A 166 -0.29 -1.31 -4.40
C TYR A 166 -1.42 -1.36 -3.37
N PRO A 167 -2.31 -0.34 -3.33
CA PRO A 167 -3.28 -0.16 -2.23
C PRO A 167 -4.13 -1.40 -1.96
N TYR A 168 -4.73 -1.98 -3.00
CA TYR A 168 -5.59 -3.17 -2.90
C TYR A 168 -4.83 -4.39 -2.37
N HIS A 169 -3.67 -4.70 -2.96
CA HIS A 169 -2.84 -5.83 -2.54
C HIS A 169 -2.30 -5.64 -1.12
N SER A 170 -1.96 -4.41 -0.74
CA SER A 170 -1.52 -4.10 0.62
C SER A 170 -2.60 -4.44 1.64
N ILE A 171 -3.88 -4.16 1.35
CA ILE A 171 -4.99 -4.46 2.26
C ILE A 171 -5.32 -5.94 2.27
N SER A 172 -5.45 -6.58 1.10
CA SER A 172 -5.71 -8.01 0.98
C SER A 172 -4.72 -8.84 1.81
N LYS A 173 -3.41 -8.58 1.65
CA LYS A 173 -2.36 -9.25 2.44
C LYS A 173 -2.45 -9.01 3.94
N ARG A 174 -3.03 -7.89 4.37
CA ARG A 174 -3.19 -7.53 5.78
C ARG A 174 -4.42 -8.18 6.39
N ILE A 175 -5.48 -8.38 5.61
CA ILE A 175 -6.62 -9.22 5.99
C ILE A 175 -6.14 -10.66 6.22
N ASP A 176 -5.42 -11.24 5.25
CA ASP A 176 -4.91 -12.62 5.35
C ASP A 176 -3.94 -12.82 6.52
N ALA A 177 -3.20 -11.76 6.88
CA ALA A 177 -2.25 -11.77 8.00
C ALA A 177 -2.85 -11.32 9.33
N GLU A 178 -4.14 -10.96 9.38
CA GLU A 178 -4.82 -10.40 10.56
C GLU A 178 -4.11 -9.17 11.16
N GLU A 179 -3.57 -8.31 10.30
CA GLU A 179 -2.79 -7.13 10.69
C GLU A 179 -3.53 -5.82 10.46
N HIS A 180 -3.27 -4.84 11.34
CA HIS A 180 -3.87 -3.51 11.31
C HIS A 180 -2.85 -2.43 11.74
N GLY A 181 -3.15 -1.15 11.50
CA GLY A 181 -2.23 -0.05 11.79
C GLY A 181 -1.12 0.08 10.74
N PHE A 182 -1.46 -0.18 9.48
CA PHE A 182 -0.53 -0.26 8.35
C PHE A 182 -0.70 0.85 7.32
N PHE A 183 -1.84 1.55 7.27
CA PHE A 183 -2.04 2.63 6.30
C PHE A 183 -1.02 3.74 6.50
N LYS A 184 -0.84 4.17 7.76
CA LYS A 184 0.14 5.19 8.12
C LYS A 184 1.57 4.83 7.71
N PRO A 185 2.14 3.70 8.15
CA PRO A 185 3.52 3.41 7.79
C PRO A 185 3.71 3.20 6.28
N ILE A 186 2.72 2.67 5.54
CA ILE A 186 2.79 2.63 4.06
C ILE A 186 2.82 4.04 3.46
N TYR A 187 1.94 4.93 3.91
CA TYR A 187 1.92 6.32 3.43
C TYR A 187 3.24 7.04 3.70
N VAL A 188 3.78 6.93 4.92
CA VAL A 188 5.07 7.55 5.27
C VAL A 188 6.20 7.04 4.38
N SER A 189 6.20 5.74 4.06
CA SER A 189 7.16 5.16 3.13
C SER A 189 7.01 5.71 1.70
N LEU A 190 5.78 5.82 1.19
CA LEU A 190 5.51 6.41 -0.13
C LEU A 190 5.89 7.89 -0.19
N GLN A 191 5.59 8.67 0.85
CA GLN A 191 6.00 10.07 0.94
C GLN A 191 7.52 10.21 1.00
N ASN A 192 8.21 9.31 1.70
CA ASN A 192 9.67 9.32 1.70
C ASN A 192 10.23 8.99 0.31
N ALA A 193 9.62 8.04 -0.41
CA ALA A 193 10.00 7.72 -1.79
C ALA A 193 9.72 8.87 -2.76
N SER A 194 8.64 9.65 -2.55
CA SER A 194 8.36 10.83 -3.36
C SER A 194 9.37 11.97 -3.11
N LYS A 195 9.86 12.10 -1.87
CA LYS A 195 10.88 13.09 -1.48
C LYS A 195 12.31 12.67 -1.88
N GLY A 196 12.64 11.39 -1.72
CA GLY A 196 13.97 10.85 -2.03
C GLY A 196 14.20 10.68 -3.52
N ASP A 197 15.43 10.89 -3.96
CA ASP A 197 15.93 10.18 -5.13
C ASP A 197 16.26 8.78 -4.62
N LEU A 198 15.57 7.74 -5.13
CA LEU A 198 16.05 6.37 -4.95
C LEU A 198 17.42 6.33 -5.61
N LYS A 199 18.49 6.50 -4.82
CA LYS A 199 19.85 6.26 -5.28
C LYS A 199 19.92 4.78 -5.64
N VAL A 200 19.81 4.49 -6.93
CA VAL A 200 20.19 3.20 -7.49
C VAL A 200 21.63 2.96 -7.02
N PRO A 201 21.92 1.85 -6.31
CA PRO A 201 23.31 1.51 -6.03
C PRO A 201 24.03 1.40 -7.37
N ASN A 202 25.08 2.19 -7.57
CA ASN A 202 25.91 2.06 -8.76
C ASN A 202 26.40 0.62 -8.81
N ALA A 203 26.00 -0.13 -9.85
CA ALA A 203 26.63 -1.38 -10.18
C ALA A 203 28.08 -1.08 -10.54
N THR A 204 29.01 -1.54 -9.70
CA THR A 204 30.46 -1.58 -9.99
C THR A 204 30.80 -2.97 -10.46
#